data_AF-A0A1H8B995-F1
#
_entry.id   AF-A0A1H8B995-F1
#
_cell.length_a   1.000
_cell.length_b   1.000
_cell.length_c   1.000
_cell.angle_alpha   90.00
_cell.angle_beta   90.00
_cell.angle_gamma   90.00
#
_symmetry.space_group_name_H-M   'P 1'
#
loop_
_entity.id
_entity.type
_entity.pdbx_description
1 polymer ?
#
loop_
_entity_poly.entity_id
_entity_poly.type
_entity_poly.pdbx_seq_one_letter_code
_entity_poly.pdbx_strand_id
1 'polypeptide(L)'
;MRLSEFDFDLPEDRIAVRPARPRSSARMLVARGDRIDDAVVRDLPDWLSPGDLLVLNDTKVIPARLSGHRTRQGAEGETTARIEATLLEPRADGTWSALLKPLKKVRDGEVVVFSDQLSATVEGRSDGTAHLRFNLAGDDFDAALADAGAMPLPPYIAAKRPADAQDHEDYQTIWAARSGAVAAPTASLHFDPPLMERLAARGIEIAHVTLHVGAGTFLPVKVDDVSEHKMHAEWGEVSQAAADAMMAARARGNRVIPVGTTALRLIETAATARGQIAAWSGDTDIFITPGFAFRMADALMTNFHLPKSTLMMLVSAFLGVERIRRVYDHAIGNDYRFFSYGDASLLIPE
;
A
#
# COMPACT_ATOMS: atom_id res chain seq x y z
N MET A 1 -11.80 -14.22 -17.21
CA MET A 1 -10.37 -13.82 -17.24
C MET A 1 -9.67 -14.68 -16.22
N ARG A 2 -8.58 -15.34 -16.60
CA ARG A 2 -7.86 -16.29 -15.75
C ARG A 2 -6.66 -15.64 -15.07
N LEU A 3 -6.36 -16.09 -13.86
CA LEU A 3 -5.21 -15.62 -13.10
C LEU A 3 -3.88 -15.80 -13.85
N SER A 4 -3.77 -16.86 -14.66
CA SER A 4 -2.57 -17.15 -15.45
C SER A 4 -2.25 -16.11 -16.53
N GLU A 5 -3.22 -15.28 -16.93
CA GLU A 5 -2.99 -14.17 -17.89
C GLU A 5 -2.09 -13.07 -17.28
N PHE A 6 -1.92 -13.06 -15.95
CA PHE A 6 -1.12 -12.10 -15.19
C PHE A 6 0.15 -12.72 -14.59
N ASP A 7 0.56 -13.87 -15.11
CA ASP A 7 1.75 -14.59 -14.66
C ASP A 7 2.98 -14.17 -15.47
N PHE A 8 4.13 -14.16 -14.80
CA PHE A 8 5.44 -13.97 -15.43
C PHE A 8 6.53 -14.46 -14.48
N ASP A 9 7.68 -14.82 -15.04
CA ASP A 9 8.82 -15.29 -14.27
C ASP A 9 9.58 -14.10 -13.65
N LEU A 10 9.48 -13.93 -12.33
CA LEU A 10 10.21 -12.90 -11.59
C LEU A 10 11.39 -13.51 -10.83
N PRO A 11 12.65 -13.21 -11.21
CA PRO A 11 13.80 -13.69 -10.46
C PRO A 11 13.84 -13.12 -9.03
N GLU A 12 14.13 -13.97 -8.03
CA GLU A 12 14.08 -13.59 -6.62
C GLU A 12 15.09 -12.50 -6.22
N ASP A 13 16.19 -12.38 -6.97
CA ASP A 13 17.25 -11.38 -6.79
C ASP A 13 16.82 -9.98 -7.24
N ARG A 14 15.72 -9.86 -8.00
CA ARG A 14 15.13 -8.57 -8.40
C ARG A 14 14.23 -7.96 -7.34
N ILE A 15 13.84 -8.72 -6.31
CA ILE A 15 12.97 -8.22 -5.25
C ILE A 15 13.79 -7.41 -4.24
N ALA A 16 13.61 -6.08 -4.25
CA ALA A 16 14.33 -5.18 -3.36
C ALA A 16 13.83 -5.28 -1.91
N VAL A 17 14.77 -5.35 -0.97
CA VAL A 17 14.50 -5.38 0.48
C VAL A 17 14.85 -4.07 1.20
N ARG A 18 15.40 -3.11 0.46
CA ARG A 18 15.74 -1.74 0.90
C ARG A 18 15.58 -0.75 -0.25
N PRO A 19 15.17 0.50 0.04
CA PRO A 19 15.06 1.54 -0.98
C PRO A 19 16.43 1.96 -1.51
N ALA A 20 16.44 2.59 -2.69
CA ALA A 20 17.63 3.29 -3.17
C ALA A 20 17.95 4.51 -2.26
N ARG A 21 19.22 4.93 -2.22
CA ARG A 21 19.66 6.13 -1.49
C ARG A 21 20.54 7.02 -2.38
N PRO A 22 20.16 8.28 -2.62
CA PRO A 22 18.90 8.95 -2.21
C PRO A 22 17.66 8.28 -2.81
N ARG A 23 16.47 8.47 -2.23
CA ARG A 23 15.24 7.77 -2.66
C ARG A 23 14.95 8.00 -4.14
N SER A 24 15.10 9.23 -4.60
CA SER A 24 14.89 9.62 -6.00
C SER A 24 15.95 9.08 -6.97
N SER A 25 16.98 8.37 -6.51
CA SER A 25 17.96 7.68 -7.37
C SER A 25 17.47 6.32 -7.89
N ALA A 26 16.32 5.83 -7.41
CA ALA A 26 15.68 4.64 -7.98
C ALA A 26 15.41 4.84 -9.48
N ARG A 27 15.51 3.76 -10.26
CA ARG A 27 15.19 3.83 -11.69
C ARG A 27 13.70 4.06 -11.87
N MET A 28 13.33 4.63 -13.01
CA MET A 28 11.95 4.78 -13.43
C MET A 28 11.82 4.31 -14.88
N LEU A 29 10.85 3.45 -15.16
CA LEU A 29 10.49 3.09 -16.53
C LEU A 29 9.29 3.92 -16.96
N VAL A 30 9.39 4.65 -18.06
CA VAL A 30 8.27 5.44 -18.60
C VAL A 30 7.66 4.71 -19.79
N ALA A 31 6.38 4.36 -19.68
CA ALA A 31 5.61 3.73 -20.74
C ALA A 31 4.58 4.72 -21.28
N ARG A 32 4.68 5.08 -22.56
CA ARG A 32 3.77 6.01 -23.25
C ARG A 32 3.31 5.40 -24.56
N GLY A 33 2.05 4.98 -24.61
CA GLY A 33 1.56 4.13 -25.71
C GLY A 33 2.44 2.89 -25.85
N ASP A 34 3.04 2.69 -27.03
CA ASP A 34 3.96 1.57 -27.28
C ASP A 34 5.44 1.88 -27.03
N ARG A 35 5.79 3.13 -26.64
CA ARG A 35 7.17 3.53 -26.34
C ARG A 35 7.52 3.26 -24.88
N ILE A 36 8.72 2.73 -24.66
CA ILE A 36 9.33 2.52 -23.35
C ILE A 36 10.63 3.33 -23.29
N ASP A 37 10.81 4.10 -22.23
CA ASP A 37 12.01 4.88 -21.95
C ASP A 37 12.55 4.56 -20.55
N ASP A 38 13.85 4.32 -20.44
CA ASP A 38 14.54 4.18 -19.16
C ASP A 38 14.92 5.57 -18.61
N ALA A 39 14.54 5.84 -17.37
CA ALA A 39 14.77 7.09 -16.66
C ALA A 39 15.15 6.84 -15.19
N VAL A 40 15.29 7.91 -14.42
CA VAL A 40 15.49 7.89 -12.96
C VAL A 40 14.38 8.71 -12.32
N VAL A 41 13.91 8.33 -11.12
CA VAL A 41 12.78 9.00 -10.46
C VAL A 41 13.03 10.49 -10.27
N ARG A 42 14.28 10.89 -10.00
CA ARG A 42 14.65 12.31 -9.90
C ARG A 42 14.28 13.13 -11.14
N ASP A 43 14.15 12.51 -12.31
CA ASP A 43 13.80 13.13 -13.59
C ASP A 43 12.28 13.13 -13.86
N LEU A 44 11.46 12.64 -12.92
CA LEU A 44 9.99 12.72 -13.00
C LEU A 44 9.45 14.08 -13.46
N PRO A 45 9.95 15.25 -12.98
CA PRO A 45 9.45 16.55 -13.44
C PRO A 45 9.56 16.77 -14.96
N ASP A 46 10.51 16.09 -15.63
CA ASP A 46 10.77 16.25 -17.06
C ASP A 46 9.76 15.45 -17.92
N TRP A 47 9.02 14.53 -17.30
CA TRP A 47 7.93 13.76 -17.90
C TRP A 47 6.53 14.35 -17.64
N LEU A 48 6.49 15.45 -16.89
CA LEU A 48 5.28 16.16 -16.49
C LEU A 48 5.16 17.52 -17.18
N SER A 49 3.93 17.98 -17.36
CA SER A 49 3.61 19.31 -17.87
C SER A 49 3.29 20.25 -16.71
N PRO A 50 3.69 21.54 -16.78
CA PRO A 50 3.26 22.51 -15.78
C PRO A 50 1.74 22.51 -15.59
N GLY A 51 1.29 22.50 -14.34
CA GLY A 51 -0.11 22.40 -13.93
C GLY A 51 -0.65 20.97 -13.81
N ASP A 52 0.12 19.93 -14.18
CA ASP A 52 -0.23 18.54 -13.87
C ASP A 52 -0.30 18.35 -12.35
N LEU A 53 -1.22 17.51 -11.90
CA LEU A 53 -1.51 17.26 -10.50
C LEU A 53 -1.07 15.85 -10.10
N LEU A 54 -0.14 15.75 -9.15
CA LEU A 54 0.16 14.50 -8.47
C LEU A 54 -0.82 14.28 -7.30
N VAL A 55 -1.47 13.12 -7.25
CA VAL A 55 -2.35 12.73 -6.14
C VAL A 55 -1.62 11.73 -5.26
N LEU A 56 -1.30 12.15 -4.04
CA LEU A 56 -0.46 11.41 -3.10
C LEU A 56 -1.30 10.86 -1.93
N ASN A 57 -1.04 9.63 -1.52
CA ASN A 57 -1.62 9.11 -0.28
C ASN A 57 -0.80 9.60 0.94
N ASP A 58 -1.46 10.24 1.90
CA ASP A 58 -0.85 10.79 3.13
C ASP A 58 -0.98 9.90 4.37
N THR A 59 -1.45 8.66 4.15
CA THR A 59 -1.52 7.64 5.20
C THR A 59 -0.16 7.41 5.85
N LYS A 60 -0.18 7.21 7.16
CA LYS A 60 0.99 6.95 7.99
C LYS A 60 0.90 5.53 8.53
N VAL A 61 1.95 4.76 8.25
CA VAL A 61 2.07 3.38 8.74
C VAL A 61 2.24 3.37 10.26
N ILE A 62 1.44 2.56 10.95
CA ILE A 62 1.59 2.31 12.39
C ILE A 62 2.48 1.07 12.61
N PRO A 63 3.23 0.99 13.73
CA PRO A 63 4.05 -0.17 14.07
C PRO A 63 3.20 -1.36 14.55
N ALA A 64 2.37 -1.87 13.64
CA ALA A 64 1.33 -2.87 13.88
C ALA A 64 1.85 -4.31 14.15
N ARG A 65 3.17 -4.55 14.14
CA ARG A 65 3.73 -5.87 14.43
C ARG A 65 4.17 -5.96 15.88
N LEU A 66 3.45 -6.75 16.67
CA LEU A 66 3.72 -6.97 18.08
C LEU A 66 4.29 -8.38 18.31
N SER A 67 5.21 -8.49 19.27
CA SER A 67 5.69 -9.77 19.80
C SER A 67 5.34 -9.83 21.27
N GLY A 68 4.66 -10.89 21.68
CA GLY A 68 4.20 -11.04 23.05
C GLY A 68 4.16 -12.48 23.51
N HIS A 69 3.61 -12.67 24.71
CA HIS A 69 3.49 -13.96 25.35
C HIS A 69 2.06 -14.18 25.85
N ARG A 70 1.58 -15.41 25.64
CA ARG A 70 0.38 -15.92 26.30
C ARG A 70 0.81 -16.89 27.40
N THR A 71 0.27 -16.70 28.59
CA THR A 71 0.49 -17.58 29.74
C THR A 71 -0.80 -18.34 30.06
N ARG A 72 -0.70 -19.64 30.37
CA ARG A 72 -1.84 -20.48 30.75
C ARG A 72 -1.45 -21.42 31.87
N GLN A 73 -2.28 -21.45 32.91
CA GLN A 73 -2.24 -22.47 33.96
C GLN A 73 -2.93 -23.75 33.45
N GLY A 74 -2.17 -24.85 33.43
CA GLY A 74 -2.66 -26.19 33.05
C GLY A 74 -2.41 -27.22 34.14
N ALA A 75 -2.79 -28.47 33.88
CA ALA A 75 -2.59 -29.58 34.83
C ALA A 75 -1.09 -29.84 35.15
N GLU A 76 -0.19 -29.48 34.24
CA GLU A 76 1.26 -29.60 34.38
C GLU A 76 1.93 -28.30 34.87
N GLY A 77 1.13 -27.31 35.30
CA GLY A 77 1.62 -26.00 35.77
C GLY A 77 1.49 -24.87 34.74
N GLU A 78 2.26 -23.81 34.95
CA GLU A 78 2.25 -22.64 34.08
C GLU A 78 2.99 -22.90 32.77
N THR A 79 2.33 -22.60 31.66
CA THR A 79 2.93 -22.69 30.32
C THR A 79 2.92 -21.32 29.65
N THR A 80 4.05 -20.94 29.06
CA THR A 80 4.19 -19.69 28.30
C THR A 80 4.45 -19.99 26.83
N ALA A 81 3.75 -19.29 25.95
CA ALA A 81 3.90 -19.43 24.50
C ALA A 81 4.13 -18.06 23.89
N ARG A 82 5.14 -17.95 23.03
CA ARG A 82 5.37 -16.75 22.22
C ARG A 82 4.29 -16.62 21.16
N ILE A 83 3.70 -15.43 21.04
CA ILE A 83 2.67 -15.06 20.07
C ILE A 83 3.16 -13.81 19.33
N GLU A 84 3.19 -13.86 18.01
CA GLU A 84 3.32 -12.67 17.18
C GLU A 84 1.91 -12.23 16.75
N ALA A 85 1.65 -10.93 16.78
CA ALA A 85 0.42 -10.32 16.27
C ALA A 85 0.78 -9.29 15.19
N THR A 86 0.09 -9.30 14.06
CA THR A 86 0.11 -8.21 13.09
C THR A 86 -1.30 -7.63 13.01
N LEU A 87 -1.47 -6.39 13.46
CA LEU A 87 -2.74 -5.69 13.38
C LEU A 87 -3.10 -5.43 11.92
N LEU A 88 -4.38 -5.56 11.59
CA LEU A 88 -4.89 -5.36 10.23
C LEU A 88 -5.70 -4.07 10.15
N GLU A 89 -6.73 -3.95 10.99
CA GLU A 89 -7.65 -2.82 11.02
C GLU A 89 -8.42 -2.75 12.35
N PRO A 90 -8.80 -1.54 12.80
CA PRO A 90 -9.75 -1.37 13.90
C PRO A 90 -11.16 -1.76 13.46
N ARG A 91 -11.97 -2.23 14.40
CA ARG A 91 -13.37 -2.65 14.18
C ARG A 91 -14.33 -1.75 14.93
N ALA A 92 -15.57 -1.70 14.47
CA ALA A 92 -16.63 -0.87 15.06
C ALA A 92 -16.96 -1.22 16.53
N ASP A 93 -16.63 -2.44 16.99
CA ASP A 93 -16.83 -2.90 18.36
C ASP A 93 -15.65 -2.54 19.31
N GLY A 94 -14.68 -1.77 18.81
CA GLY A 94 -13.49 -1.34 19.54
C GLY A 94 -12.37 -2.40 19.59
N THR A 95 -12.54 -3.54 18.92
CA THR A 95 -11.48 -4.54 18.79
C THR A 95 -10.62 -4.26 17.54
N TRP A 96 -9.46 -4.90 17.49
CA TRP A 96 -8.62 -4.94 16.30
C TRP A 96 -8.68 -6.31 15.65
N SER A 97 -8.85 -6.35 14.33
CA SER A 97 -8.56 -7.56 13.56
C SER A 97 -7.04 -7.75 13.49
N ALA A 98 -6.55 -8.96 13.77
CA ALA A 98 -5.12 -9.26 13.78
C ALA A 98 -4.80 -10.67 13.27
N LEU A 99 -3.68 -10.80 12.57
CA LEU A 99 -3.07 -12.11 12.27
C LEU A 99 -2.21 -12.55 13.45
N LEU A 100 -2.61 -13.62 14.13
CA LEU A 100 -1.80 -14.24 15.19
C LEU A 100 -0.96 -15.40 14.67
N LYS A 101 0.30 -15.46 15.10
CA LYS A 101 1.20 -16.57 14.83
C LYS A 101 1.83 -17.07 16.13
N PRO A 102 1.53 -18.31 16.58
CA PRO A 102 0.53 -19.26 16.05
C PRO A 102 -0.88 -19.04 16.60
N LEU A 103 -1.85 -18.66 15.74
CA LEU A 103 -3.28 -18.51 16.10
C LEU A 103 -3.86 -19.71 16.87
N LYS A 104 -3.51 -20.93 16.46
CA LYS A 104 -4.01 -22.19 17.07
C LYS A 104 -3.63 -22.35 18.54
N LYS A 105 -2.63 -21.63 19.05
CA LYS A 105 -2.20 -21.73 20.45
C LYS A 105 -2.98 -20.81 21.39
N VAL A 106 -3.79 -19.90 20.86
CA VAL A 106 -4.55 -18.92 21.63
C VAL A 106 -6.04 -19.26 21.59
N ARG A 107 -6.69 -19.21 22.75
CA ARG A 107 -8.13 -19.44 22.93
C ARG A 107 -8.84 -18.10 23.18
N ASP A 108 -10.14 -18.09 22.90
CA ASP A 108 -10.97 -16.93 23.23
C ASP A 108 -11.02 -16.76 24.76
N GLY A 109 -10.96 -15.52 25.23
CA GLY A 109 -10.80 -15.12 26.62
C GLY A 109 -9.35 -15.07 27.13
N GLU A 110 -8.36 -15.53 26.36
CA GLU A 110 -6.95 -15.46 26.78
C GLU A 110 -6.34 -14.09 26.51
N VAL A 111 -5.41 -13.70 27.40
CA VAL A 111 -4.64 -12.47 27.28
C VAL A 111 -3.28 -12.76 26.66
N VAL A 112 -2.89 -11.93 25.71
CA VAL A 112 -1.53 -11.84 25.17
C VAL A 112 -0.91 -10.55 25.69
N VAL A 113 0.23 -10.66 26.38
CA VAL A 113 1.00 -9.53 26.91
C VAL A 113 2.11 -9.19 25.92
N PHE A 114 2.13 -7.96 25.42
CA PHE A 114 3.09 -7.47 24.42
C PHE A 114 4.20 -6.61 25.05
N SER A 115 3.89 -5.89 26.13
CA SER A 115 4.85 -5.16 26.97
C SER A 115 4.29 -5.03 28.39
N ASP A 116 5.02 -4.34 29.28
CA ASP A 116 4.54 -4.03 30.64
C ASP A 116 3.26 -3.19 30.64
N GLN A 117 3.01 -2.44 29.56
CA GLN A 117 1.87 -1.54 29.42
C GLN A 117 0.80 -2.05 28.45
N LEU A 118 1.20 -2.83 27.44
CA LEU A 118 0.31 -3.25 26.36
C LEU A 118 -0.03 -4.73 26.43
N SER A 119 -1.31 -5.04 26.51
CA SER A 119 -1.85 -6.39 26.41
C SER A 119 -3.18 -6.39 25.66
N ALA A 120 -3.58 -7.54 25.12
CA ALA A 120 -4.89 -7.69 24.50
C ALA A 120 -5.55 -9.02 24.87
N THR A 121 -6.86 -8.96 25.10
CA THR A 121 -7.71 -10.14 25.23
C THR A 121 -8.17 -10.58 23.84
N VAL A 122 -8.06 -11.89 23.56
CA VAL A 122 -8.64 -12.47 22.35
C VAL A 122 -10.12 -12.72 22.57
N GLU A 123 -11.00 -11.94 21.93
CA GLU A 123 -12.45 -12.04 22.17
C GLU A 123 -13.17 -12.93 21.16
N GLY A 124 -12.54 -13.17 20.02
CA GLY A 124 -13.09 -14.04 18.99
C GLY A 124 -12.08 -14.28 17.88
N ARG A 125 -12.42 -15.24 17.02
CA ARG A 125 -11.62 -15.61 15.86
C ARG A 125 -12.54 -15.92 14.69
N SER A 126 -12.27 -15.33 13.53
CA SER A 126 -12.97 -15.62 12.28
C SER A 126 -12.01 -15.48 11.10
N ASP A 127 -12.23 -16.28 10.05
CA ASP A 127 -11.49 -16.17 8.78
C ASP A 127 -9.96 -16.19 8.90
N GLY A 128 -9.43 -16.91 9.89
CA GLY A 128 -7.99 -17.00 10.15
C GLY A 128 -7.38 -15.78 10.85
N THR A 129 -8.21 -14.87 11.34
CA THR A 129 -7.82 -13.70 12.15
C THR A 129 -8.34 -13.84 13.59
N ALA A 130 -7.79 -13.04 14.50
CA ALA A 130 -8.26 -12.87 15.87
C ALA A 130 -8.79 -11.45 16.07
N HIS A 131 -9.78 -11.30 16.95
CA HIS A 131 -10.29 -10.01 17.42
C HIS A 131 -9.63 -9.70 18.76
N LEU A 132 -8.79 -8.69 18.79
CA LEU A 132 -8.01 -8.28 19.95
C LEU A 132 -8.64 -7.06 20.60
N ARG A 133 -9.06 -7.17 21.86
CA ARG A 133 -9.41 -6.00 22.68
C ARG A 133 -8.19 -5.60 23.50
N PHE A 134 -7.61 -4.45 23.17
CA PHE A 134 -6.47 -3.91 23.91
C PHE A 134 -6.91 -3.33 25.26
N ASN A 135 -6.00 -3.34 26.22
CA ASN A 135 -6.21 -2.75 27.55
C ASN A 135 -6.16 -1.22 27.58
N LEU A 136 -5.70 -0.59 26.49
CA LEU A 136 -5.58 0.86 26.31
C LEU A 136 -6.40 1.31 25.10
N ALA A 137 -6.72 2.60 25.03
CA ALA A 137 -7.42 3.22 23.91
C ALA A 137 -6.91 4.65 23.66
N GLY A 138 -7.18 5.20 22.48
CA GLY A 138 -6.77 6.57 22.11
C GLY A 138 -5.25 6.77 22.18
N ASP A 139 -4.83 7.94 22.65
CA ASP A 139 -3.42 8.34 22.69
C ASP A 139 -2.55 7.39 23.53
N ASP A 140 -3.09 6.81 24.61
CA ASP A 140 -2.37 5.84 25.45
C ASP A 140 -2.10 4.53 24.69
N PHE A 141 -3.05 4.08 23.87
CA PHE A 141 -2.86 2.92 22.99
C PHE A 141 -1.82 3.22 21.92
N ASP A 142 -1.91 4.38 21.27
CA ASP A 142 -0.97 4.77 20.21
C ASP A 142 0.46 4.87 20.74
N ALA A 143 0.65 5.45 21.93
CA ALA A 143 1.95 5.53 22.59
C ALA A 143 2.50 4.14 22.95
N ALA A 144 1.68 3.27 23.54
CA ALA A 144 2.09 1.93 23.91
C ALA A 144 2.36 1.04 22.67
N LEU A 145 1.61 1.22 21.58
CA LEU A 145 1.83 0.55 20.31
C LEU A 145 3.13 1.03 19.66
N ALA A 146 3.44 2.33 19.73
CA ALA A 146 4.69 2.89 19.21
C ALA A 146 5.94 2.34 19.92
N ASP A 147 5.83 2.08 21.23
CA ASP A 147 6.91 1.53 22.05
C ASP A 147 7.08 0.01 21.86
N ALA A 148 5.97 -0.74 21.90
CA ALA A 148 6.00 -2.20 21.83
C ALA A 148 6.08 -2.76 20.38
N GLY A 149 5.68 -1.96 19.41
CA GLY A 149 5.49 -2.37 18.03
C GLY A 149 6.75 -2.25 17.16
N ALA A 150 6.81 -3.10 16.14
CA ALA A 150 7.77 -3.01 15.05
C ALA A 150 7.06 -2.66 13.74
N MET A 151 7.81 -2.09 12.79
CA MET A 151 7.30 -1.79 11.46
C MET A 151 6.77 -3.07 10.78
N PRO A 152 5.49 -3.10 10.33
CA PRO A 152 4.90 -4.26 9.67
C PRO A 152 5.41 -4.39 8.23
N LEU A 153 6.69 -4.78 8.09
CA LEU A 153 7.27 -5.03 6.79
C LEU A 153 6.50 -6.15 6.07
N PRO A 154 6.29 -6.01 4.74
CA PRO A 154 5.66 -7.05 3.95
C PRO A 154 6.32 -8.43 4.13
N PRO A 155 5.56 -9.54 4.06
CA PRO A 155 6.08 -10.88 4.35
C PRO A 155 7.35 -11.27 3.58
N TYR A 156 7.46 -10.86 2.32
CA TYR A 156 8.62 -11.15 1.47
C TYR A 156 9.90 -10.38 1.87
N ILE A 157 9.76 -9.22 2.52
CA ILE A 157 10.90 -8.50 3.12
C ILE A 157 11.24 -9.14 4.46
N ALA A 158 10.22 -9.36 5.29
CA ALA A 158 10.35 -9.95 6.62
C ALA A 158 10.93 -11.38 6.59
N ALA A 159 10.77 -12.11 5.49
CA ALA A 159 11.37 -13.42 5.28
C ALA A 159 12.88 -13.35 4.97
N LYS A 160 13.36 -12.24 4.41
CA LYS A 160 14.77 -12.04 4.04
C LYS A 160 15.57 -11.33 5.14
N ARG A 161 14.92 -10.45 5.92
CA ARG A 161 15.55 -9.74 7.04
C ARG A 161 14.53 -9.34 8.11
N PRO A 162 14.94 -9.21 9.38
CA PRO A 162 14.10 -8.57 10.40
C PRO A 162 13.93 -7.07 10.09
N ALA A 163 12.86 -6.49 10.66
CA ALA A 163 12.71 -5.04 10.71
C ALA A 163 13.76 -4.44 11.66
N ASP A 164 14.27 -3.26 11.34
CA ASP A 164 15.21 -2.50 12.16
C ASP A 164 14.86 -1.02 12.22
N ALA A 165 15.65 -0.25 12.99
CA ALA A 165 15.40 1.16 13.24
C ALA A 165 15.27 1.99 11.94
N GLN A 166 15.99 1.61 10.88
CA GLN A 166 15.94 2.33 9.61
C GLN A 166 14.57 2.19 8.91
N ASP A 167 13.83 1.11 9.18
CA ASP A 167 12.50 0.89 8.59
C ASP A 167 11.44 1.88 9.08
N HIS A 168 11.64 2.51 10.24
CA HIS A 168 10.77 3.59 10.72
C HIS A 168 10.80 4.81 9.80
N GLU A 169 11.94 5.05 9.14
CA GLU A 169 12.09 6.09 8.13
C GLU A 169 11.77 5.54 6.74
N ASP A 170 12.38 4.42 6.35
CA ASP A 170 12.32 3.89 4.99
C ASP A 170 10.91 3.45 4.57
N TYR A 171 10.09 2.98 5.50
CA TYR A 171 8.71 2.56 5.24
C TYR A 171 7.69 3.68 5.49
N GLN A 172 8.11 4.94 5.38
CA GLN A 172 7.24 6.11 5.44
C GLN A 172 7.53 7.10 4.32
N THR A 173 6.47 7.74 3.82
CA THR A 173 6.61 8.89 2.93
C THR A 173 6.99 10.14 3.73
N ILE A 174 7.60 11.12 3.06
CA ILE A 174 8.00 12.38 3.70
C ILE A 174 6.81 13.28 4.09
N TRP A 175 5.59 12.91 3.72
CA TRP A 175 4.33 13.61 4.02
C TRP A 175 3.34 12.74 4.82
N ALA A 176 3.78 11.60 5.36
CA ALA A 176 2.93 10.69 6.13
C ALA A 176 2.36 11.41 7.37
N ALA A 177 1.04 11.64 7.37
CA ALA A 177 0.36 12.47 8.36
C ALA A 177 -0.79 11.75 9.07
N ARG A 178 -1.59 10.95 8.34
CA ARG A 178 -2.81 10.31 8.86
C ARG A 178 -2.52 8.88 9.34
N SER A 179 -2.34 8.68 10.65
CA SER A 179 -2.10 7.36 11.24
C SER A 179 -3.26 6.40 10.98
N GLY A 180 -2.95 5.18 10.53
CA GLY A 180 -3.96 4.11 10.41
C GLY A 180 -3.63 2.98 9.44
N ALA A 181 -2.59 3.12 8.60
CA ALA A 181 -2.22 2.07 7.66
C ALA A 181 -1.27 1.03 8.26
N VAL A 182 -1.36 -0.19 7.76
CA VAL A 182 -0.41 -1.29 8.02
C VAL A 182 0.58 -1.45 6.86
N ALA A 183 0.28 -0.87 5.70
CA ALA A 183 1.17 -0.86 4.54
C ALA A 183 1.45 0.57 4.06
N ALA A 184 2.69 0.82 3.64
CA ALA A 184 3.08 2.12 3.08
C ALA A 184 2.55 2.28 1.64
N PRO A 185 2.25 3.50 1.18
CA PRO A 185 2.03 3.78 -0.23
C PRO A 185 3.36 3.78 -0.97
N THR A 186 3.76 2.62 -1.48
CA THR A 186 5.19 2.36 -1.78
C THR A 186 5.75 3.13 -2.97
N ALA A 187 4.91 3.55 -3.91
CA ALA A 187 5.33 4.39 -5.04
C ALA A 187 5.77 5.79 -4.57
N SER A 188 5.18 6.25 -3.48
CA SER A 188 5.51 7.52 -2.84
C SER A 188 6.82 7.49 -2.05
N LEU A 189 7.37 6.29 -1.76
CA LEU A 189 8.64 6.16 -1.05
C LEU A 189 9.84 6.62 -1.89
N HIS A 190 9.67 6.80 -3.20
CA HIS A 190 10.74 7.32 -4.07
C HIS A 190 10.96 8.83 -3.95
N PHE A 191 10.06 9.54 -3.28
CA PHE A 191 10.13 10.99 -3.16
C PHE A 191 11.02 11.40 -1.98
N ASP A 192 11.80 12.45 -2.21
CA ASP A 192 12.67 13.11 -1.25
C ASP A 192 12.57 14.63 -1.40
N PRO A 193 13.05 15.43 -0.42
CA PRO A 193 12.92 16.88 -0.47
C PRO A 193 13.46 17.54 -1.77
N PRO A 194 14.64 17.15 -2.31
CA PRO A 194 15.13 17.71 -3.57
C PRO A 194 14.20 17.46 -4.77
N LEU A 195 13.57 16.28 -4.87
CA LEU A 195 12.60 16.02 -5.93
C LEU A 195 11.35 16.90 -5.77
N MET A 196 10.86 17.09 -4.55
CA MET A 196 9.69 17.94 -4.29
C MET A 196 9.94 19.39 -4.70
N GLU A 197 11.14 19.92 -4.42
CA GLU A 197 11.54 21.25 -4.85
C GLU A 197 11.57 21.38 -6.39
N ARG A 198 12.10 20.37 -7.10
CA ARG A 198 12.09 20.36 -8.57
C ARG A 198 10.67 20.31 -9.15
N LEU A 199 9.78 19.51 -8.56
CA LEU A 199 8.37 19.44 -8.98
C LEU A 199 7.68 20.79 -8.81
N ALA A 200 7.86 21.44 -7.65
CA ALA A 200 7.31 22.76 -7.39
C ALA A 200 7.86 23.82 -8.34
N ALA A 201 9.18 23.82 -8.60
CA ALA A 201 9.81 24.74 -9.55
C ALA A 201 9.33 24.56 -10.99
N ARG A 202 8.89 23.35 -11.35
CA ARG A 202 8.29 23.04 -12.66
C ARG A 202 6.79 23.38 -12.74
N GLY A 203 6.19 23.82 -11.63
CA GLY A 203 4.77 24.14 -11.55
C GLY A 203 3.88 22.90 -11.48
N ILE A 204 4.40 21.78 -10.96
CA ILE A 204 3.60 20.58 -10.71
C ILE A 204 2.83 20.77 -9.40
N GLU A 205 1.52 20.53 -9.45
CA GLU A 205 0.62 20.66 -8.32
C GLU A 205 0.54 19.33 -7.55
N ILE A 206 0.16 19.41 -6.28
CA ILE A 206 0.03 18.24 -5.40
C ILE A 206 -1.29 18.31 -4.65
N ALA A 207 -2.01 17.20 -4.63
CA ALA A 207 -3.16 16.97 -3.76
C ALA A 207 -2.92 15.72 -2.90
N HIS A 208 -3.39 15.75 -1.66
CA HIS A 208 -3.34 14.61 -0.76
C HIS A 208 -4.72 13.98 -0.61
N VAL A 209 -4.73 12.65 -0.56
CA VAL A 209 -5.87 11.81 -0.21
C VAL A 209 -5.43 10.82 0.86
N THR A 210 -6.38 10.25 1.60
CA THR A 210 -6.04 9.28 2.66
C THR A 210 -6.67 7.94 2.34
N LEU A 211 -5.88 6.88 2.21
CA LEU A 211 -6.36 5.49 2.27
C LEU A 211 -5.57 4.72 3.32
N HIS A 212 -6.26 4.15 4.30
CA HIS A 212 -5.65 3.25 5.27
C HIS A 212 -5.56 1.85 4.66
N VAL A 213 -4.35 1.50 4.21
CA VAL A 213 -4.09 0.21 3.59
C VAL A 213 -3.97 -0.85 4.69
N GLY A 214 -4.90 -1.80 4.68
CA GLY A 214 -4.88 -2.94 5.57
C GLY A 214 -3.88 -4.02 5.09
N ALA A 215 -3.59 -4.99 5.94
CA ALA A 215 -2.72 -6.11 5.55
C ALA A 215 -3.33 -7.02 4.47
N GLY A 216 -4.64 -6.91 4.21
CA GLY A 216 -5.34 -7.62 3.13
C GLY A 216 -4.72 -7.40 1.76
N THR A 217 -4.10 -6.23 1.53
CA THR A 217 -3.36 -5.90 0.30
C THR A 217 -2.20 -6.88 -0.01
N PHE A 218 -1.67 -7.60 0.98
CA PHE A 218 -0.60 -8.59 0.77
C PHE A 218 -1.09 -10.02 0.60
N LEU A 219 -2.40 -10.27 0.69
CA LEU A 219 -2.93 -11.62 0.59
C LEU A 219 -2.94 -12.08 -0.87
N PRO A 220 -2.49 -13.31 -1.15
CA PRO A 220 -2.48 -13.83 -2.52
C PRO A 220 -3.91 -14.06 -3.03
N VAL A 221 -4.11 -13.85 -4.33
CA VAL A 221 -5.33 -14.28 -5.02
C VAL A 221 -5.33 -15.81 -5.08
N LYS A 222 -6.36 -16.45 -4.49
CA LYS A 222 -6.47 -17.91 -4.38
C LYS A 222 -7.44 -18.54 -5.39
N VAL A 223 -8.15 -17.73 -6.16
CA VAL A 223 -9.14 -18.15 -7.16
C VAL A 223 -8.54 -18.09 -8.55
N ASP A 224 -8.88 -19.05 -9.42
CA ASP A 224 -8.42 -19.07 -10.82
C ASP A 224 -9.23 -18.09 -11.69
N ASP A 225 -10.55 -18.03 -11.47
CA ASP A 225 -11.39 -17.00 -12.06
C ASP A 225 -11.28 -15.72 -11.23
N VAL A 226 -10.73 -14.67 -11.86
CA VAL A 226 -10.50 -13.38 -11.23
C VAL A 226 -11.82 -12.77 -10.71
N SER A 227 -12.94 -13.02 -11.37
CA SER A 227 -14.24 -12.46 -10.99
C SER A 227 -14.77 -12.98 -9.64
N GLU A 228 -14.24 -14.11 -9.16
CA GLU A 228 -14.61 -14.69 -7.86
C GLU A 228 -13.82 -14.09 -6.69
N HIS A 229 -12.80 -13.27 -6.96
CA HIS A 229 -11.97 -12.67 -5.92
C HIS A 229 -12.73 -11.56 -5.19
N LYS A 230 -12.76 -11.64 -3.86
CA LYS A 230 -13.29 -10.59 -3.00
C LYS A 230 -12.15 -9.72 -2.50
N MET A 231 -12.22 -8.43 -2.80
CA MET A 231 -11.34 -7.44 -2.23
C MET A 231 -11.66 -7.23 -0.75
N HIS A 232 -10.62 -6.98 0.03
CA HIS A 232 -10.80 -6.43 1.38
C HIS A 232 -11.13 -4.95 1.25
N ALA A 233 -12.16 -4.53 1.96
CA ALA A 233 -12.53 -3.13 2.07
C ALA A 233 -11.43 -2.36 2.82
N GLU A 234 -11.12 -1.16 2.36
CA GLU A 234 -10.16 -0.26 2.99
C GLU A 234 -10.81 1.12 3.16
N TRP A 235 -10.68 1.71 4.34
CA TRP A 235 -11.22 3.04 4.59
C TRP A 235 -10.40 4.11 3.88
N GLY A 236 -11.10 5.07 3.25
CA GLY A 236 -10.47 6.22 2.62
C GLY A 236 -11.27 7.51 2.70
N GLU A 237 -10.59 8.59 2.30
CA GLU A 237 -11.08 9.95 2.29
C GLU A 237 -10.48 10.74 1.12
N VAL A 238 -11.36 11.34 0.32
CA VAL A 238 -11.06 12.42 -0.61
C VAL A 238 -11.71 13.68 -0.05
N SER A 239 -10.89 14.61 0.45
CA SER A 239 -11.40 15.89 0.98
C SER A 239 -11.98 16.77 -0.13
N GLN A 240 -12.80 17.75 0.25
CA GLN A 240 -13.31 18.75 -0.69
C GLN A 240 -12.17 19.49 -1.40
N ALA A 241 -11.10 19.84 -0.68
CA ALA A 241 -9.94 20.50 -1.26
C ALA A 241 -9.22 19.63 -2.31
N ALA A 242 -9.10 18.33 -2.06
CA ALA A 242 -8.50 17.39 -3.02
C ALA A 242 -9.39 17.21 -4.26
N ALA A 243 -10.71 17.11 -4.09
CA ALA A 243 -11.66 17.06 -5.18
C ALA A 243 -11.60 18.35 -6.04
N ASP A 244 -11.59 19.52 -5.40
CA ASP A 244 -11.51 20.82 -6.09
C ASP A 244 -10.20 20.97 -6.87
N ALA A 245 -9.07 20.54 -6.29
CA ALA A 245 -7.77 20.55 -6.98
C ALA A 245 -7.78 19.66 -8.24
N MET A 246 -8.33 18.44 -8.15
CA MET A 246 -8.46 17.54 -9.29
C MET A 246 -9.40 18.12 -10.36
N MET A 247 -10.51 18.73 -9.96
CA MET A 247 -11.44 19.39 -10.89
C MET A 247 -10.79 20.62 -11.56
N ALA A 248 -10.01 21.40 -10.82
CA ALA A 248 -9.30 22.56 -11.36
C ALA A 248 -8.21 22.16 -12.36
N ALA A 249 -7.41 21.13 -12.06
CA ALA A 249 -6.41 20.59 -12.99
C ALA A 249 -7.08 20.14 -14.30
N ARG A 250 -8.18 19.38 -14.21
CA ARG A 250 -8.94 18.96 -15.39
C ARG A 250 -9.53 20.12 -16.17
N ALA A 251 -10.08 21.14 -15.50
CA ALA A 251 -10.64 22.32 -16.17
C ALA A 251 -9.61 23.08 -17.01
N ARG A 252 -8.32 23.01 -16.64
CA ARG A 252 -7.20 23.56 -17.41
C ARG A 252 -6.67 22.63 -18.50
N GLY A 253 -7.19 21.40 -18.61
CA GLY A 253 -6.69 20.37 -19.51
C GLY A 253 -5.40 19.70 -19.03
N ASN A 254 -5.04 19.86 -17.75
CA ASN A 254 -3.91 19.18 -17.13
C ASN A 254 -4.28 17.76 -16.68
N ARG A 255 -3.26 16.93 -16.48
CA ARG A 255 -3.42 15.52 -16.08
C ARG A 255 -3.57 15.40 -14.57
N VAL A 256 -4.42 14.46 -14.13
CA VAL A 256 -4.49 13.95 -12.76
C VAL A 256 -3.75 12.63 -12.69
N ILE A 257 -2.69 12.58 -11.89
CA ILE A 257 -1.72 11.48 -11.86
C ILE A 257 -1.61 10.95 -10.42
N PRO A 258 -2.38 9.91 -10.05
CA PRO A 258 -2.15 9.21 -8.80
C PRO A 258 -0.73 8.63 -8.74
N VAL A 259 -0.12 8.78 -7.56
CA VAL A 259 1.15 8.14 -7.21
C VAL A 259 0.84 6.96 -6.29
N GLY A 260 0.86 5.77 -6.88
CA GLY A 260 0.52 4.51 -6.26
C GLY A 260 -0.91 4.06 -6.60
N THR A 261 -1.06 2.74 -6.72
CA THR A 261 -2.34 2.07 -6.99
C THR A 261 -3.40 2.34 -5.93
N THR A 262 -2.97 2.59 -4.69
CA THR A 262 -3.81 2.99 -3.57
C THR A 262 -4.53 4.32 -3.82
N ALA A 263 -3.79 5.36 -4.23
CA ALA A 263 -4.37 6.66 -4.57
C ALA A 263 -5.30 6.53 -5.79
N LEU A 264 -4.90 5.73 -6.79
CA LEU A 264 -5.72 5.45 -7.97
C LEU A 264 -7.07 4.83 -7.59
N ARG A 265 -7.08 3.75 -6.80
CA ARG A 265 -8.32 3.08 -6.35
C ARG A 265 -9.25 4.06 -5.64
N LEU A 266 -8.70 4.90 -4.78
CA LEU A 266 -9.47 5.88 -4.02
C LEU A 266 -10.12 6.94 -4.91
N ILE A 267 -9.37 7.57 -5.82
CA ILE A 267 -9.94 8.60 -6.71
C ILE A 267 -10.94 8.00 -7.70
N GLU A 268 -10.75 6.77 -8.16
CA GLU A 268 -11.71 6.07 -9.02
C GLU A 268 -12.97 5.64 -8.26
N THR A 269 -12.87 5.36 -6.96
CA THR A 269 -14.04 5.14 -6.09
C THR A 269 -14.85 6.43 -5.91
N ALA A 270 -14.17 7.55 -5.66
CA ALA A 270 -14.81 8.84 -5.43
C ALA A 270 -15.35 9.50 -6.72
N ALA A 271 -14.98 8.99 -7.89
CA ALA A 271 -15.40 9.54 -9.19
C ALA A 271 -16.89 9.33 -9.46
N THR A 272 -17.63 10.43 -9.60
CA THR A 272 -19.09 10.43 -9.81
C THR A 272 -19.47 10.23 -11.28
N ALA A 273 -18.62 10.69 -12.20
CA ALA A 273 -18.72 10.50 -13.64
C ALA A 273 -17.34 10.64 -14.29
N ARG A 274 -17.24 10.42 -15.61
CA ARG A 274 -15.97 10.65 -16.32
C ARG A 274 -15.54 12.11 -16.17
N GLY A 275 -14.34 12.32 -15.65
CA GLY A 275 -13.76 13.63 -15.37
C GLY A 275 -14.42 14.39 -14.21
N GLN A 276 -15.27 13.74 -13.41
CA GLN A 276 -15.95 14.34 -12.28
C GLN A 276 -15.69 13.55 -11.00
N ILE A 277 -15.39 14.27 -9.92
CA ILE A 277 -15.15 13.74 -8.59
C ILE A 277 -15.80 14.66 -7.56
N ALA A 278 -16.20 14.08 -6.42
CA ALA A 278 -16.70 14.83 -5.28
C ALA A 278 -15.93 14.42 -4.01
N ALA A 279 -16.05 15.23 -2.95
CA ALA A 279 -15.60 14.81 -1.63
C ALA A 279 -16.28 13.49 -1.25
N TRP A 280 -15.51 12.56 -0.69
CA TRP A 280 -15.97 11.22 -0.38
C TRP A 280 -15.23 10.68 0.84
N SER A 281 -15.93 9.94 1.70
CA SER A 281 -15.31 9.15 2.75
C SER A 281 -16.11 7.87 2.97
N GLY A 282 -15.39 6.77 3.18
CA GLY A 282 -15.97 5.48 3.49
C GLY A 282 -15.03 4.35 3.13
N ASP A 283 -15.59 3.16 3.08
CA ASP A 283 -14.87 1.96 2.71
C ASP A 283 -14.89 1.75 1.19
N THR A 284 -13.76 1.35 0.63
CA THR A 284 -13.65 0.93 -0.76
C THR A 284 -13.09 -0.47 -0.89
N ASP A 285 -13.83 -1.32 -1.57
CA ASP A 285 -13.44 -2.66 -2.00
C ASP A 285 -13.27 -2.71 -3.53
N ILE A 286 -13.06 -1.56 -4.18
CA ILE A 286 -12.98 -1.48 -5.64
C ILE A 286 -11.91 -2.43 -6.18
N PHE A 287 -12.34 -3.28 -7.12
CA PHE A 287 -11.46 -4.21 -7.81
C PHE A 287 -11.28 -3.80 -9.27
N ILE A 288 -10.12 -3.21 -9.58
CA ILE A 288 -9.78 -2.73 -10.91
C ILE A 288 -9.13 -3.86 -11.72
N THR A 289 -9.80 -4.30 -12.78
CA THR A 289 -9.36 -5.37 -13.69
C THR A 289 -9.54 -4.93 -15.15
N PRO A 290 -8.88 -5.58 -16.14
CA PRO A 290 -9.02 -5.18 -17.54
C PRO A 290 -10.47 -5.10 -18.01
N GLY A 291 -10.79 -4.01 -18.70
CA GLY A 291 -12.16 -3.60 -19.03
C GLY A 291 -12.72 -2.51 -18.10
N PHE A 292 -12.01 -2.17 -17.01
CA PHE A 292 -12.37 -1.05 -16.16
C PHE A 292 -12.29 0.29 -16.91
N ALA A 293 -13.32 1.12 -16.77
CA ALA A 293 -13.39 2.46 -17.37
C ALA A 293 -12.90 3.51 -16.37
N PHE A 294 -11.63 3.92 -16.49
CA PHE A 294 -11.05 4.98 -15.68
C PHE A 294 -11.76 6.32 -15.91
N ARG A 295 -12.15 6.97 -14.82
CA ARG A 295 -12.91 8.21 -14.82
C ARG A 295 -12.05 9.40 -14.46
N MET A 296 -11.02 9.22 -13.63
CA MET A 296 -10.25 10.33 -13.05
C MET A 296 -8.75 10.27 -13.29
N ALA A 297 -8.11 9.11 -13.39
CA ALA A 297 -6.68 9.06 -13.67
C ALA A 297 -6.35 9.22 -15.15
N ASP A 298 -5.39 10.09 -15.47
CA ASP A 298 -4.87 10.28 -16.83
C ASP A 298 -3.48 9.64 -17.03
N ALA A 299 -2.76 9.37 -15.93
CA ALA A 299 -1.52 8.60 -15.88
C ALA A 299 -1.36 7.95 -14.49
N LEU A 300 -0.42 7.03 -14.33
CA LEU A 300 -0.16 6.37 -13.04
C LEU A 300 1.34 6.25 -12.80
N MET A 301 1.83 6.76 -11.67
CA MET A 301 3.15 6.38 -11.16
C MET A 301 3.00 5.24 -10.16
N THR A 302 3.69 4.12 -10.34
CA THR A 302 3.60 2.96 -9.44
C THR A 302 4.89 2.13 -9.45
N ASN A 303 5.09 1.24 -8.47
CA ASN A 303 6.15 0.24 -8.49
C ASN A 303 5.85 -0.89 -9.49
N PHE A 304 6.80 -1.80 -9.68
CA PHE A 304 6.52 -3.11 -10.29
C PHE A 304 5.91 -4.08 -9.28
N HIS A 305 4.92 -4.86 -9.72
CA HIS A 305 4.10 -5.72 -8.86
C HIS A 305 4.45 -7.20 -9.03
N LEU A 306 3.93 -8.06 -8.14
CA LEU A 306 4.14 -9.50 -8.25
C LEU A 306 3.28 -10.12 -9.35
N PRO A 307 3.71 -11.25 -9.95
CA PRO A 307 2.86 -12.04 -10.83
C PRO A 307 1.62 -12.50 -10.07
N LYS A 308 0.50 -12.65 -10.80
CA LYS A 308 -0.78 -13.13 -10.25
C LYS A 308 -1.30 -12.29 -9.08
N SER A 309 -0.99 -10.99 -9.03
CA SER A 309 -1.48 -10.07 -8.00
C SER A 309 -2.62 -9.19 -8.51
N THR A 310 -3.46 -8.72 -7.60
CA THR A 310 -4.52 -7.73 -7.91
C THR A 310 -3.95 -6.44 -8.47
N LEU A 311 -2.76 -6.02 -8.01
CA LEU A 311 -2.06 -4.86 -8.54
C LEU A 311 -1.57 -5.07 -9.98
N MET A 312 -1.16 -6.29 -10.33
CA MET A 312 -0.80 -6.64 -11.71
C MET A 312 -2.01 -6.54 -12.65
N MET A 313 -3.19 -6.97 -12.19
CA MET A 313 -4.44 -6.81 -12.93
C MET A 313 -4.82 -5.34 -13.10
N LEU A 314 -4.64 -4.52 -12.06
CA LEU A 314 -4.92 -3.09 -12.09
C LEU A 314 -4.05 -2.35 -13.11
N VAL A 315 -2.73 -2.57 -13.12
CA VAL A 315 -1.87 -1.92 -14.13
C VAL A 315 -2.17 -2.43 -15.53
N SER A 316 -2.55 -3.70 -15.67
CA SER A 316 -3.00 -4.29 -16.94
C SER A 316 -4.32 -3.70 -17.42
N ALA A 317 -5.21 -3.30 -16.51
CA ALA A 317 -6.41 -2.54 -16.85
C ALA A 317 -6.05 -1.14 -17.35
N PHE A 318 -5.04 -0.52 -16.74
CA PHE A 318 -4.66 0.87 -17.01
C PHE A 318 -3.99 1.06 -18.37
N LEU A 319 -3.02 0.21 -18.74
CA LEU A 319 -2.28 0.34 -20.00
C LEU A 319 -2.64 -0.72 -21.06
N GLY A 320 -3.33 -1.79 -20.64
CA GLY A 320 -3.62 -2.97 -21.46
C GLY A 320 -2.65 -4.12 -21.17
N VAL A 321 -3.18 -5.35 -21.19
CA VAL A 321 -2.46 -6.59 -20.82
C VAL A 321 -1.16 -6.75 -21.63
N GLU A 322 -1.24 -6.66 -22.96
CA GLU A 322 -0.07 -6.85 -23.83
C GLU A 322 1.00 -5.76 -23.66
N ARG A 323 0.58 -4.51 -23.40
CA ARG A 323 1.52 -3.41 -23.18
C ARG A 323 2.25 -3.57 -21.85
N ILE A 324 1.52 -3.92 -20.79
CA ILE A 324 2.11 -4.19 -19.49
C ILE A 324 3.05 -5.38 -19.54
N ARG A 325 2.72 -6.44 -20.28
CA ARG A 325 3.63 -7.58 -20.47
C ARG A 325 4.97 -7.13 -21.03
N ARG A 326 4.98 -6.32 -22.09
CA ARG A 326 6.22 -5.75 -22.66
C ARG A 326 6.98 -4.86 -21.68
N VAL A 327 6.28 -4.06 -20.88
CA VAL A 327 6.88 -3.22 -19.83
C VAL A 327 7.60 -4.08 -18.79
N TYR A 328 6.98 -5.17 -18.34
CA TYR A 328 7.57 -6.07 -17.36
C TYR A 328 8.71 -6.91 -17.94
N ASP A 329 8.57 -7.39 -19.18
CA ASP A 329 9.64 -8.11 -19.89
C ASP A 329 10.88 -7.21 -20.07
N HIS A 330 10.69 -5.93 -20.45
CA HIS A 330 11.78 -4.95 -20.52
C HIS A 330 12.40 -4.71 -19.15
N ALA A 331 11.59 -4.52 -18.11
CA ALA A 331 12.07 -4.29 -16.75
C ALA A 331 12.92 -5.46 -16.24
N ILE A 332 12.48 -6.70 -16.44
CA ILE A 332 13.21 -7.93 -16.07
C ILE A 332 14.50 -8.04 -16.89
N GLY A 333 14.41 -7.88 -18.21
CA GLY A 333 15.57 -7.98 -19.11
C GLY A 333 16.63 -6.90 -18.91
N ASN A 334 16.27 -5.77 -18.29
CA ASN A 334 17.16 -4.66 -18.00
C ASN A 334 17.39 -4.48 -16.49
N ASP A 335 17.29 -5.53 -15.68
CA ASP A 335 17.74 -5.54 -14.29
C ASP A 335 17.02 -4.54 -13.35
N TYR A 336 15.77 -4.17 -13.63
CA TYR A 336 14.98 -3.37 -12.71
C TYR A 336 14.72 -4.13 -11.40
N ARG A 337 14.59 -3.37 -10.31
CA ARG A 337 14.22 -3.87 -9.00
C ARG A 337 12.72 -3.79 -8.81
N PHE A 338 12.12 -4.80 -8.19
CA PHE A 338 10.68 -4.97 -8.09
C PHE A 338 10.16 -4.71 -6.68
N PHE A 339 8.86 -4.45 -6.60
CA PHE A 339 8.07 -4.38 -5.38
C PHE A 339 8.31 -3.14 -4.51
N SER A 340 7.98 -3.20 -3.21
CA SER A 340 7.80 -1.99 -2.37
C SER A 340 9.00 -1.05 -2.36
N TYR A 341 10.22 -1.59 -2.36
CA TYR A 341 11.47 -0.81 -2.37
C TYR A 341 12.22 -0.86 -3.71
N GLY A 342 11.56 -1.40 -4.74
CA GLY A 342 12.14 -1.55 -6.07
C GLY A 342 12.29 -0.22 -6.78
N ASP A 343 12.18 -0.28 -8.09
CA ASP A 343 12.17 0.86 -8.98
C ASP A 343 10.72 1.27 -9.30
N ALA A 344 10.56 2.41 -9.96
CA ALA A 344 9.27 2.98 -10.32
C ALA A 344 8.93 2.74 -11.79
N SER A 345 7.66 2.94 -12.11
CA SER A 345 7.12 3.03 -13.45
C SER A 345 6.19 4.22 -13.55
N LEU A 346 6.19 4.91 -14.68
CA LEU A 346 5.24 5.95 -15.05
C LEU A 346 4.47 5.48 -16.29
N LEU A 347 3.19 5.17 -16.11
CA LEU A 347 2.31 4.63 -17.13
C LEU A 347 1.44 5.75 -17.67
N ILE A 348 1.52 6.00 -18.97
CA ILE A 348 0.77 7.06 -19.66
C ILE A 348 -0.04 6.40 -20.79
N PRO A 349 -1.36 6.19 -20.61
CA PRO A 349 -2.25 5.71 -21.67
C PRO A 349 -2.35 6.74 -22.81
N GLU A 350 -2.80 6.27 -23.98
CA GLU A 350 -2.91 7.07 -25.21
C GLU A 350 -4.03 8.11 -25.20
#